data_AF-A0A7V9CIC2-F1
#
_entry.id   AF-A0A7V9CIC2-F1
#
_cell.length_a   1.000
_cell.length_b   1.000
_cell.length_c   1.000
_cell.angle_alpha   90.00
_cell.angle_beta   90.00
_cell.angle_gamma   90.00
#
_symmetry.space_group_name_H-M   'P 1'
#
loop_
_entity.id
_entity.type
_entity.pdbx_description
1 polymer ?
#
loop_
_entity_poly.entity_id
_entity_poly.type
_entity_poly.pdbx_seq_one_letter_code
_entity_poly.pdbx_strand_id
1 'polypeptide(L)' 'MADRVPVSLRPVAWALALSALVLCVLAWLVWDGRVHFGADPGATTLVLLSAAVLDAGVAMFFFTRSGR' A
#
# COMPACT_ATOMS: atom_id res chain seq x y z
N MET A 1 -14.44 -18.56 25.85
CA MET A 1 -14.33 -19.38 24.62
C MET A 1 -14.34 -18.40 23.47
N ALA A 2 -13.17 -18.05 22.92
CA ALA A 2 -13.07 -17.04 21.87
C ALA A 2 -13.16 -17.75 20.51
N ASP A 3 -14.28 -17.56 19.81
CA ASP A 3 -14.45 -18.01 18.44
C ASP A 3 -13.40 -17.33 17.55
N ARG A 4 -12.36 -18.07 17.17
CA ARG A 4 -11.41 -17.63 16.15
C ARG A 4 -12.06 -17.85 14.80
N VAL A 5 -12.86 -16.88 14.35
CA VAL A 5 -13.34 -16.84 12.97
C VAL A 5 -12.11 -16.87 12.06
N PRO A 6 -11.96 -17.87 11.16
CA PRO A 6 -10.82 -17.93 10.26
C PRO A 6 -10.91 -16.77 9.27
N VAL A 7 -10.18 -15.68 9.55
CA VAL A 7 -10.08 -14.54 8.65
C VAL A 7 -9.27 -14.98 7.43
N SER A 8 -9.91 -15.00 6.26
CA SER A 8 -9.22 -15.24 4.99
C SER A 8 -8.17 -14.13 4.78
N LEU A 9 -6.92 -14.51 4.57
CA LEU A 9 -5.82 -13.57 4.32
C LEU A 9 -5.82 -13.01 2.88
N ARG A 10 -6.58 -13.62 1.98
CA ARG A 10 -6.70 -13.21 0.57
C ARG A 10 -7.30 -11.80 0.38
N PRO A 11 -8.44 -11.43 1.03
CA PRO A 11 -8.95 -10.07 0.94
C PRO A 11 -7.98 -9.03 1.51
N VAL A 12 -7.19 -9.38 2.54
CA VAL A 12 -6.17 -8.49 3.11
C VAL A 12 -5.06 -8.21 2.09
N ALA A 13 -4.57 -9.25 1.42
CA ALA A 13 -3.55 -9.10 0.37
C ALA A 13 -4.03 -8.21 -0.79
N TRP A 14 -5.29 -8.38 -1.23
CA TRP A 14 -5.89 -7.52 -2.26
C TRP A 14 -6.06 -6.07 -1.78
N ALA A 15 -6.50 -5.85 -0.54
CA ALA A 15 -6.64 -4.51 0.02
C ALA A 15 -5.29 -3.76 0.06
N LEU A 16 -4.22 -4.46 0.46
CA LEU A 16 -2.86 -3.91 0.46
C LEU A 16 -2.35 -3.59 -0.95
N ALA A 17 -2.62 -4.45 -1.93
CA ALA A 17 -2.24 -4.19 -3.33
C ALA A 17 -2.98 -2.96 -3.89
N LEU A 18 -4.26 -2.79 -3.57
CA LEU A 18 -5.03 -1.60 -3.95
C LEU A 18 -4.51 -0.33 -3.24
N SER A 19 -4.16 -0.41 -1.95
CA SER A 19 -3.55 0.68 -1.19
C SER A 19 -2.24 1.14 -1.84
N ALA A 20 -1.34 0.20 -2.16
CA ALA A 20 -0.08 0.48 -2.84
C ALA A 20 -0.31 1.20 -4.18
N LEU A 21 -1.30 0.76 -4.98
CA LEU A 21 -1.63 1.40 -6.25
C LEU A 21 -2.10 2.85 -6.07
N VAL A 22 -2.96 3.11 -5.09
CA VAL A 22 -3.44 4.46 -4.77
C VAL A 22 -2.27 5.37 -4.33
N LEU A 23 -1.37 4.85 -3.48
CA LEU A 23 -0.20 5.59 -3.03
C LEU A 23 0.76 5.94 -4.18
N CYS A 24 0.97 5.02 -5.13
CA CYS A 24 1.75 5.29 -6.35
C CYS A 24 1.13 6.40 -7.20
N VAL A 25 -0.20 6.38 -7.40
CA VAL A 25 -0.90 7.43 -8.15
C VAL A 25 -0.77 8.77 -7.44
N LEU A 26 -0.94 8.81 -6.12
CA LEU A 26 -0.74 10.04 -5.34
C LEU A 26 0.69 10.54 -5.43
N ALA A 27 1.69 9.67 -5.33
CA ALA A 27 3.10 10.04 -5.47
C ALA A 27 3.39 10.68 -6.84
N TRP A 28 2.81 10.12 -7.91
CA TRP A 28 2.90 10.67 -9.26
C TRP A 28 2.21 12.05 -9.37
N LEU A 29 1.01 12.21 -8.81
CA LEU A 29 0.30 13.49 -8.82
C LEU A 29 1.05 14.59 -8.02
N VAL A 30 1.70 14.23 -6.92
CA VAL A 30 2.54 15.15 -6.15
C VAL A 30 3.80 15.52 -6.94
N TRP A 31 4.44 14.54 -7.57
CA TRP A 31 5.62 14.76 -8.40
C TRP A 31 5.33 15.65 -9.62
N ASP A 32 4.18 15.45 -10.26
CA ASP A 32 3.69 16.26 -11.39
C ASP A 32 3.23 17.67 -10.95
N GLY A 33 3.23 17.96 -9.64
CA GLY A 33 2.77 19.25 -9.10
C GLY A 33 1.27 19.47 -9.18
N ARG A 34 0.47 18.42 -9.44
CA ARG A 34 -1.00 18.49 -9.47
C ARG A 34 -1.62 18.51 -8.08
N VAL A 35 -0.91 17.97 -7.09
CA VAL A 35 -1.33 17.93 -5.69
C VAL A 35 -0.23 18.52 -4.83
N HIS A 36 -0.57 19.54 -4.05
CA HIS A 36 0.35 20.19 -3.11
C HIS A 36 -0.12 19.96 -1.67
N PHE A 37 0.75 19.36 -0.87
CA PHE A 37 0.52 19.13 0.56
C PHE A 37 1.19 20.19 1.46
N GLY A 38 1.70 21.29 0.88
CA GLY A 38 2.40 22.35 1.63
C GLY A 38 3.78 21.96 2.18
N ALA A 39 4.23 20.73 1.94
CA ALA A 39 5.57 20.21 2.26
C ALA A 39 6.44 20.13 0.99
N ASP A 40 7.74 19.92 1.18
CA ASP A 40 8.68 19.69 0.06
C ASP A 40 8.18 18.53 -0.82
N PRO A 41 7.84 18.80 -2.10
CA PRO A 41 7.17 17.81 -2.96
C PRO A 41 8.05 16.57 -3.16
N GLY A 42 9.37 16.74 -3.24
CA GLY A 42 10.31 15.62 -3.33
C GLY A 42 10.28 14.71 -2.10
N ALA A 43 10.24 15.28 -0.89
CA ALA A 43 10.17 14.51 0.35
C ALA A 43 8.83 13.78 0.47
N THR A 44 7.72 14.45 0.14
CA THR A 44 6.38 13.83 0.15
C THR A 44 6.26 12.68 -0.86
N THR A 45 6.75 12.85 -2.08
CA THR A 45 6.77 11.79 -3.10
C THR A 45 7.57 10.57 -2.61
N LEU A 46 8.74 10.77 -1.99
CA LEU A 46 9.55 9.68 -1.44
C LEU A 46 8.84 8.92 -0.32
N VAL A 47 8.14 9.62 0.58
CA VAL A 47 7.35 9.00 1.65
C VAL A 47 6.21 8.16 1.06
N LEU A 48 5.46 8.71 0.09
CA LEU A 48 4.35 8.00 -0.56
C LEU A 48 4.83 6.75 -1.31
N LEU A 49 5.94 6.86 -2.05
CA LEU A 49 6.57 5.71 -2.73
C LEU A 49 7.04 4.65 -1.73
N SER A 50 7.68 5.06 -0.62
CA SER A 50 8.15 4.13 0.40
C SER A 50 6.99 3.35 1.04
N ALA A 51 5.89 4.04 1.34
CA ALA A 51 4.67 3.42 1.85
C ALA A 51 4.05 2.44 0.83
N ALA A 52 4.00 2.81 -0.45
CA ALA A 52 3.49 1.94 -1.51
C ALA A 52 4.31 0.65 -1.65
N VAL A 53 5.64 0.73 -1.56
CA VAL A 53 6.53 -0.44 -1.64
C VAL A 53 6.33 -1.36 -0.44
N LEU A 54 6.17 -0.81 0.77
CA LEU A 54 5.88 -1.59 1.97
C LEU A 54 4.55 -2.35 1.83
N ASP A 55 3.48 -1.67 1.40
CA ASP A 55 2.16 -2.29 1.18
C ASP A 55 2.23 -3.42 0.14
N ALA A 56 2.92 -3.19 -0.97
CA ALA A 56 3.12 -4.21 -2.01
C ALA A 56 3.91 -5.42 -1.49
N GLY A 57 4.96 -5.19 -0.70
CA GLY A 57 5.77 -6.26 -0.08
C GLY A 57 4.95 -7.10 0.89
N VAL A 58 4.13 -6.47 1.74
CA VAL A 58 3.24 -7.17 2.67
C VAL A 58 2.15 -7.94 1.91
N ALA A 59 1.56 -7.36 0.86
CA ALA A 59 0.62 -8.06 -0.01
C ALA A 59 1.24 -9.32 -0.63
N MET A 60 2.45 -9.21 -1.18
CA MET A 60 3.18 -10.33 -1.77
C MET A 60 3.50 -11.42 -0.75
N PHE A 61 3.85 -11.04 0.48
CA PHE A 61 4.05 -12.00 1.57
C PHE A 61 2.77 -12.79 1.88
N PHE A 62 1.61 -12.14 1.93
CA PHE A 62 0.33 -12.83 2.15
C PHE A 62 -0.08 -13.71 0.95
N PHE A 63 0.15 -13.25 -0.28
CA PHE A 63 -0.13 -14.05 -1.48
C PHE A 63 0.75 -15.31 -1.54
N THR A 64 2.05 -15.19 -1.26
CA THR A 64 2.99 -16.34 -1.26
C THR A 64 2.70 -17.33 -0.14
N ARG A 65 2.23 -16.87 1.03
CA ARG A 65 1.81 -17.76 2.12
C ARG A 65 0.45 -18.42 1.90
N SER A 66 -0.47 -17.80 1.18
CA SER A 66 -1.82 -18.35 0.95
C SER A 66 -1.85 -19.49 -0.08
N GLY A 67 -0.75 -19.71 -0.81
CA GLY A 67 -0.60 -20.80 -1.79
C GLY A 67 0.16 -22.04 -1.28
N ARG A 68 0.65 -22.02 -0.03
CA ARG A 68 1.17 -23.19 0.69
C ARG A 68 0.10 -23.72 1.63
#